data_AF-A0A1X0R0X5-F1
#
_entry.id   AF-A0A1X0R0X5-F1
#
_cell.length_a   1.000
_cell.length_b   1.000
_cell.length_c   1.000
_cell.angle_alpha   90.00
_cell.angle_beta   90.00
_cell.angle_gamma   90.00
#
_symmetry.space_group_name_H-M   'P 1'
#
loop_
_entity.id
_entity.type
_entity.pdbx_description
1 polymer ?
#
loop_
_entity_poly.entity_id
_entity_poly.type
_entity_poly.pdbx_seq_one_letter_code
_entity_poly.pdbx_strand_id
1 'polypeptide(L)' 'MDRKSQSLKKLEGIIGNAQDMINYLSAVEKYACLVMIDFGGLTTNINDLMVIVRNHDRLEKIIVDQLPIKNEVKVF' A
#
# COMPACT_ATOMS: atom_id res chain seq x y z
N MET A 1 -14.89 22.71 1.17
CA MET A 1 -14.44 21.54 0.39
C MET A 1 -13.54 20.70 1.29
N ASP A 2 -13.94 19.46 1.57
CA ASP A 2 -13.20 18.54 2.44
C ASP A 2 -11.83 18.17 1.85
N ARG A 3 -10.79 18.20 2.69
CA ARG A 3 -9.42 17.80 2.32
C ARG A 3 -9.36 16.38 1.72
N LYS A 4 -10.24 15.48 2.17
CA LYS A 4 -10.44 14.13 1.60
C LYS A 4 -10.78 14.17 0.10
N SER A 5 -11.65 15.09 -0.31
CA SER A 5 -12.07 15.26 -1.71
C SER A 5 -10.95 15.80 -2.59
N GLN A 6 -10.08 16.68 -2.05
CA GLN A 6 -8.91 17.17 -2.79
C GLN A 6 -7.84 16.10 -3.01
N SER A 7 -7.60 15.20 -2.04
CA SER A 7 -6.60 14.13 -2.19
C SER A 7 -7.06 13.06 -3.18
N LEU A 8 -8.35 12.72 -3.22
CA LEU A 8 -8.90 11.75 -4.16
C LEU A 8 -8.94 12.30 -5.60
N LYS A 9 -9.19 13.61 -5.78
CA LYS A 9 -9.09 14.27 -7.10
C LYS A 9 -7.69 14.19 -7.71
N LYS A 10 -6.62 14.11 -6.90
CA LYS A 10 -5.25 13.91 -7.40
C LYS A 10 -5.02 12.49 -7.94
N LEU A 11 -5.94 11.56 -7.66
CA LEU A 11 -5.90 10.18 -8.14
C LEU A 11 -6.84 9.98 -9.34
N GLU A 12 -7.63 10.99 -9.74
CA GLU A 12 -8.43 10.93 -10.97
C GLU A 12 -7.50 10.73 -12.18
N GLY A 13 -7.72 9.65 -12.92
CA GLY A 13 -6.91 9.29 -14.08
C GLY A 13 -5.63 8.50 -13.78
N ILE A 14 -5.30 8.26 -12.50
CA ILE A 14 -4.24 7.32 -12.13
C ILE A 14 -4.84 5.91 -12.20
N ILE A 15 -4.63 5.27 -13.35
CA ILE A 15 -4.95 3.86 -13.56
C ILE A 15 -3.68 3.08 -13.27
N GLY A 16 -3.64 2.40 -12.13
CA GLY A 16 -2.56 1.49 -11.76
C GLY A 16 -3.13 0.31 -11.00
N ASN A 17 -2.61 -0.88 -11.24
CA ASN A 17 -3.01 -2.10 -10.54
C ASN A 17 -1.94 -2.48 -9.50
N ALA A 18 -2.22 -3.51 -8.69
CA ALA A 18 -1.27 -4.00 -7.70
C ALA A 18 0.06 -4.46 -8.31
N GLN A 19 0.06 -4.91 -9.58
CA GLN A 19 1.28 -5.32 -10.29
C GLN A 19 2.21 -4.13 -10.56
N ASP A 20 1.67 -2.97 -10.90
CA ASP A 20 2.47 -1.74 -11.09
C ASP A 20 3.19 -1.35 -9.79
N MET A 21 2.51 -1.49 -8.65
CA MET A 21 3.09 -1.28 -7.33
C MET A 21 4.19 -2.31 -7.02
N ILE A 22 3.96 -3.60 -7.30
CA ILE A 22 4.97 -4.66 -7.11
C ILE A 22 6.20 -4.36 -7.96
N ASN A 23 6.02 -3.99 -9.22
CA ASN A 23 7.12 -3.66 -10.13
C ASN A 23 7.90 -2.44 -9.61
N TYR A 24 7.21 -1.43 -9.08
CA TYR A 24 7.84 -0.28 -8.44
C TYR A 24 8.69 -0.70 -7.23
N LEU A 25 8.14 -1.51 -6.33
CA LEU A 25 8.86 -2.00 -5.15
C LEU A 25 10.10 -2.83 -5.54
N SER A 26 10.05 -3.58 -6.64
CA SER A 26 11.21 -4.32 -7.16
C SER A 26 12.29 -3.41 -7.75
N ALA A 27 11.91 -2.27 -8.33
CA ALA A 27 12.83 -1.37 -9.02
C ALA A 27 13.37 -0.22 -8.13
N VAL A 28 12.72 0.06 -7.00
CA VAL A 28 13.06 1.20 -6.17
C VAL A 28 14.41 0.99 -5.47
N GLU A 29 15.32 1.95 -5.61
CA GLU A 29 16.60 1.95 -4.91
C GLU A 29 16.52 2.61 -3.52
N LYS A 30 15.35 3.07 -3.11
CA LYS A 30 15.16 3.70 -1.80
C LYS A 30 14.35 2.78 -0.92
N TYR A 31 14.56 2.92 0.39
CA TYR A 31 13.67 2.31 1.36
C TYR A 31 12.25 2.84 1.19
N ALA A 32 11.29 1.94 1.19
CA ALA A 32 9.89 2.21 0.95
C ALA A 32 9.07 1.85 2.19
N CYS A 33 8.05 2.66 2.46
CA CYS A 33 7.00 2.37 3.44
C CYS A 33 5.70 2.15 2.67
N LEU A 34 5.08 0.99 2.83
CA LEU A 34 3.79 0.70 2.23
C LEU A 34 2.68 1.06 3.21
N VAL A 35 1.76 1.95 2.80
CA VAL A 35 0.60 2.36 3.61
C VAL A 35 -0.68 1.91 2.90
N MET A 36 -1.54 1.19 3.61
CA MET A 36 -2.73 0.54 3.06
C MET A 36 -3.90 0.54 4.04
N ILE A 37 -5.13 0.45 3.53
CA ILE A 37 -6.36 0.44 4.36
C ILE A 37 -6.70 -0.99 4.83
N ASP A 38 -6.52 -1.96 3.94
CA ASP A 38 -6.67 -3.38 4.21
C ASP A 38 -5.81 -4.20 3.25
N PHE A 39 -5.60 -5.48 3.59
CA PHE A 39 -4.85 -6.43 2.78
C PHE A 39 -5.56 -6.84 1.49
N GLY A 40 -6.89 -6.73 1.43
CA GLY A 40 -7.71 -7.10 0.27
C GLY A 40 -7.43 -6.22 -0.95
N GLY A 41 -6.95 -4.98 -0.75
CA GLY A 41 -6.47 -4.11 -1.82
C GLY A 41 -5.16 -4.56 -2.48
N LEU A 42 -4.40 -5.47 -1.85
CA LEU A 42 -3.17 -6.05 -2.40
C LEU A 42 -3.39 -7.45 -2.95
N THR A 43 -3.96 -8.33 -2.13
CA THR A 43 -4.19 -9.72 -2.48
C THR A 43 -5.23 -10.34 -1.55
N THR A 44 -5.98 -11.30 -2.07
CA THR A 44 -6.85 -12.18 -1.26
C THR A 44 -6.12 -13.43 -0.79
N ASN A 45 -4.90 -13.69 -1.29
CA ASN A 45 -4.06 -14.83 -0.94
C ASN A 45 -2.88 -14.37 -0.06
N ILE A 46 -2.89 -14.81 1.19
CA ILE A 46 -1.87 -14.45 2.18
C ILE A 46 -0.45 -14.87 1.77
N ASN A 47 -0.31 -15.93 0.96
CA ASN A 47 1.01 -16.36 0.48
C ASN A 47 1.64 -15.32 -0.45
N ASP A 48 0.83 -14.62 -1.25
CA ASP A 48 1.34 -13.57 -2.15
C ASP A 48 1.87 -12.40 -1.33
N LEU A 49 1.21 -12.05 -0.22
CA LEU A 49 1.69 -11.02 0.68
C LEU A 49 3.05 -11.40 1.26
N MET A 50 3.22 -12.65 1.73
CA MET A 50 4.50 -13.13 2.25
C MET A 50 5.61 -13.10 1.20
N VAL A 51 5.29 -13.43 -0.06
CA VAL A 51 6.22 -13.34 -1.18
C VAL A 51 6.60 -11.88 -1.46
N ILE A 52 5.63 -10.96 -1.44
CA ILE A 52 5.89 -9.52 -1.61
C ILE A 52 6.83 -9.01 -0.51
N VAL A 53 6.58 -9.34 0.76
CA VAL A 53 7.46 -8.86 1.85
C VAL A 53 8.85 -9.46 1.74
N ARG A 54 8.97 -10.75 1.39
CA ARG A 54 10.27 -11.45 1.30
C ARG A 54 11.12 -11.04 0.11
N ASN A 55 10.50 -10.64 -1.00
CA ASN A 55 11.22 -10.33 -2.24
C ASN A 55 11.63 -8.85 -2.33
N HIS A 56 11.21 -8.02 -1.37
CA HIS A 56 11.45 -6.58 -1.40
C HIS A 56 12.17 -6.14 -0.13
N ASP A 57 13.48 -6.42 -0.04
CA ASP A 57 14.31 -6.09 1.13
C ASP A 57 14.34 -4.59 1.49
N ARG A 58 13.94 -3.73 0.55
CA ARG A 58 13.83 -2.28 0.77
C ARG A 58 12.46 -1.85 1.29
N LEU A 59 11.50 -2.77 1.42
CA LEU A 59 10.23 -2.52 2.09
C LEU A 59 10.44 -2.61 3.61
N GLU A 60 10.78 -1.49 4.24
CA GLU A 60 11.14 -1.45 5.67
C GLU A 60 9.94 -1.46 6.60
N LYS A 61 8.77 -1.05 6.10
CA LYS A 61 7.60 -0.84 6.95
C LYS A 61 6.31 -1.05 6.19
N ILE A 62 5.36 -1.70 6.86
CA ILE A 62 3.99 -1.83 6.39
C ILE A 62 3.06 -1.21 7.44
N ILE A 63 2.26 -0.24 7.01
CA ILE A 63 1.27 0.43 7.84
C ILE A 63 -0.11 0.10 7.30
N VAL A 64 -0.92 -0.55 8.13
CA VAL A 64 -2.34 -0.74 7.86
C VAL A 64 -3.11 0.35 8.61
N ASP A 65 -3.46 1.43 7.91
CA ASP A 65 -4.22 2.56 8.43
C ASP A 65 -5.72 2.26 8.37
N GLN A 66 -6.24 1.79 9.50
CA GLN A 66 -7.67 1.53 9.68
C GLN A 66 -8.34 2.65 10.48
N LEU A 67 -7.70 3.82 10.66
CA LEU A 67 -8.27 4.95 11.40
C LEU A 67 -9.67 5.32 10.91
N PRO A 68 -9.95 5.38 9.59
CA PRO A 68 -11.26 5.81 9.10
C PRO A 68 -12.41 4.84 9.43
N ILE A 69 -12.11 3.58 9.75
CA ILE A 69 -13.09 2.50 9.88
C ILE A 69 -13.15 1.98 11.32
N LYS A 70 -11.98 1.82 11.95
CA LYS A 70 -11.81 1.18 13.26
C LYS A 70 -11.10 2.05 14.30
N ASN A 71 -10.63 3.25 13.92
CA ASN A 71 -9.79 4.08 14.77
C ASN A 71 -8.51 3.35 15.25
N GLU A 72 -7.95 2.49 14.40
CA GLU A 72 -6.78 1.66 14.68
C GLU A 72 -5.72 1.81 13.59
N VAL A 73 -4.43 1.71 13.96
CA VAL A 73 -3.30 1.61 13.03
C VAL A 73 -2.47 0.40 13.42
N LYS A 74 -2.12 -0.43 12.45
CA LYS A 74 -1.17 -1.55 12.64
C LYS A 74 0.12 -1.24 11.92
N VAL A 75 1.25 -1.39 12.61
CA VAL A 75 2.58 -1.14 12.06
C VAL A 75 3.37 -2.44 12.17
N PHE A 76 3.92 -2.89 11.05
CA PHE A 76 4.76 -4.08 10.91
C PHE A 76 6.12 -3.69 10.37
#